data_AF-A0A2N3AUQ5-F1
#
_entry.id   AF-A0A2N3AUQ5-F1
#
_cell.length_a   1.000
_cell.length_b   1.000
_cell.length_c   1.000
_cell.angle_alpha   90.00
_cell.angle_beta   90.00
_cell.angle_gamma   90.00
#
_symmetry.space_group_name_H-M   'P 1'
#
loop_
_entity.id
_entity.type
_entity.pdbx_description
1 polymer ?
#
loop_
_entity_poly.entity_id
_entity_poly.type
_entity_poly.pdbx_seq_one_letter_code
_entity_poly.pdbx_strand_id
1 'polypeptide(L)'
;GLAGLGWRFEPLRLGTLVAAGLGVWLLVIWPEPDAQFYALVAAVMVVIFAGVPLAHQWLGRAKLLDLAQLAAVSLIMGIVIYTRYGSWGAQATEPVLAAAMAGLALLPGAAFALLWRRGEQAETRKALILLAPAALLAFAALLLLTPAWLAPVMAAAVSAPLLRCYWRRDALALHSAAWAGAAITLTALAVTPGFAAEVSHLGDIPQDTDMLRAVIRWAAAAAPFAGLALIARQPAARGVGEAFAVVLFYGVIAQIVPSAPLAWIAAAGAARLFLIQPARSAAWTAALAITAAWALVPLATWATAGLLALVGDPFLADAVIAPADLALRIAPLATVLVALVWKGQDRRSDFRAAVRIALGLIGGIALHSLYKQLFAITSLFQFEHYGMGERSIWQAALVLAAYGAGQRLPAAVGRPVSLCLIAAALLHFGWFTLVLHNPLLSVQHVGPTPIANWLTLAYFTAIAALWLVQVQWANAPAAVLHAIDAVTMALLSLLAYSLLRQVF
;
A
#
# COMPACT_ATOMS: atom_id res chain seq x y z
N GLY A 1 -43.42 -33.26 17.76
CA GLY A 1 -43.93 -34.07 16.63
C GLY A 1 -42.86 -34.34 15.58
N LEU A 2 -42.60 -33.38 14.68
CA LEU A 2 -41.70 -33.56 13.53
C LEU A 2 -40.22 -33.80 13.88
N ALA A 3 -39.67 -33.11 14.89
CA ALA A 3 -38.28 -33.33 15.31
C ALA A 3 -38.03 -34.77 15.83
N GLY A 4 -39.00 -35.33 16.57
CA GLY A 4 -38.96 -36.72 17.03
C GLY A 4 -39.14 -37.76 15.92
N LEU A 5 -39.94 -37.43 14.89
CA LEU A 5 -40.08 -38.27 13.69
C LEU A 5 -38.83 -38.20 12.80
N GLY A 6 -38.24 -37.01 12.62
CA GLY A 6 -36.98 -36.80 11.90
C GLY A 6 -35.77 -37.49 12.53
N TRP A 7 -35.84 -37.76 13.84
CA TRP A 7 -34.86 -38.60 14.55
C TRP A 7 -34.81 -40.03 14.02
N ARG A 8 -35.98 -40.59 13.66
CA ARG A 8 -36.13 -41.98 13.18
C ARG A 8 -36.17 -42.08 11.66
N PHE A 9 -36.79 -41.11 10.98
CA PHE A 9 -37.05 -41.14 9.54
C PHE A 9 -36.36 -39.98 8.84
N GLU A 10 -35.33 -40.33 8.07
CA GLU A 10 -34.52 -39.37 7.33
C GLU A 10 -35.28 -38.46 6.35
N PRO A 11 -36.29 -38.93 5.58
CA PRO A 11 -37.02 -38.06 4.66
C PRO A 11 -37.74 -36.89 5.35
N LEU A 12 -38.04 -37.02 6.66
CA LEU A 12 -38.77 -36.01 7.41
C LEU A 12 -37.86 -34.90 7.98
N ARG A 13 -36.54 -34.99 7.82
CA ARG A 13 -35.57 -33.97 8.28
C ARG A 13 -35.69 -32.65 7.51
N LEU A 14 -36.15 -32.68 6.26
CA LEU A 14 -36.47 -31.43 5.54
C LEU A 14 -37.62 -30.68 6.24
N GLY A 15 -38.62 -31.43 6.72
CA GLY A 15 -39.75 -30.87 7.45
C GLY A 15 -39.35 -30.22 8.78
N THR A 16 -38.30 -30.71 9.44
CA THR A 16 -37.79 -30.08 10.66
C THR A 16 -37.12 -28.74 10.39
N LEU A 17 -36.43 -28.60 9.25
CA LEU A 17 -35.84 -27.32 8.83
C LEU A 17 -36.93 -26.28 8.52
N VAL A 18 -37.99 -26.68 7.80
CA VAL A 18 -39.13 -25.80 7.51
C VAL A 18 -39.82 -25.36 8.81
N ALA A 19 -40.03 -26.28 9.75
CA ALA A 19 -40.61 -25.97 11.05
C ALA A 19 -39.71 -25.02 11.87
N ALA A 20 -38.38 -25.19 11.81
CA ALA A 20 -37.45 -24.28 12.45
C ALA A 20 -37.55 -22.86 11.87
N GLY A 21 -37.59 -22.74 10.54
CA GLY A 21 -37.77 -21.46 9.85
C GLY A 21 -39.08 -20.77 10.22
N LEU A 22 -40.20 -21.51 10.22
CA LEU A 22 -41.50 -20.98 10.63
C LEU A 22 -41.50 -20.52 12.09
N GLY A 23 -40.95 -21.32 13.00
CA GLY A 23 -40.88 -20.95 14.41
C GLY A 23 -40.03 -19.69 14.62
N VAL A 24 -38.90 -19.55 13.92
CA VAL A 24 -38.04 -18.36 14.03
C VAL A 24 -38.77 -17.14 13.47
N TRP A 25 -39.51 -17.30 12.37
CA TRP A 25 -40.35 -16.24 11.83
C TRP A 25 -41.44 -15.80 12.80
N LEU A 26 -42.10 -16.74 13.49
CA LEU A 26 -43.07 -16.45 14.55
C LEU A 26 -42.45 -15.65 15.71
N LEU A 27 -41.20 -15.94 16.09
CA LEU A 27 -40.48 -15.15 17.10
C LEU A 27 -40.19 -13.71 16.65
N VAL A 28 -39.96 -13.49 15.35
CA VAL A 28 -39.70 -12.14 14.80
C VAL A 28 -40.96 -11.28 14.85
N ILE A 29 -42.11 -11.84 14.45
CA ILE A 29 -43.37 -11.09 14.34
C ILE A 29 -44.13 -10.98 15.67
N TRP A 30 -43.64 -11.58 16.76
CA TRP A 30 -44.32 -11.56 18.06
C TRP A 30 -44.40 -10.12 18.61
N PRO A 31 -45.60 -9.52 18.74
CA PRO A 31 -45.75 -8.19 19.32
C PRO A 31 -45.54 -8.23 20.83
N GLU A 32 -44.70 -7.33 21.35
CA GLU A 32 -44.48 -7.09 22.79
C GLU A 32 -44.43 -8.35 23.70
N PRO A 33 -43.55 -9.35 23.43
CA PRO A 33 -43.46 -10.52 24.28
C PRO A 33 -42.78 -10.18 25.61
N ASP A 34 -43.28 -10.76 26.70
CA ASP A 34 -42.54 -10.81 27.95
C ASP A 34 -41.14 -11.41 27.72
N ALA A 35 -40.10 -10.76 28.26
CA ALA A 35 -38.71 -11.11 27.96
C ALA A 35 -38.31 -12.49 28.47
N GLN A 36 -38.81 -12.90 29.64
CA GLN A 36 -38.50 -14.22 30.21
C GLN A 36 -39.19 -15.32 29.40
N PHE A 37 -40.46 -15.10 29.04
CA PHE A 37 -41.21 -16.04 28.23
C PHE A 37 -40.63 -16.17 26.81
N TYR A 38 -40.23 -15.05 26.20
CA TYR A 38 -39.56 -15.06 24.91
C TYR A 38 -38.25 -15.85 24.95
N ALA A 39 -37.40 -15.60 25.95
CA ALA A 39 -36.14 -16.30 26.13
C ALA A 39 -36.36 -17.80 26.32
N LEU A 40 -37.38 -18.20 27.09
CA LEU A 40 -37.74 -19.60 27.29
C LEU A 40 -38.16 -20.26 25.97
N VAL A 41 -39.05 -19.64 25.19
CA VAL A 41 -39.49 -20.18 23.89
C VAL A 41 -38.33 -20.29 22.91
N ALA A 42 -37.49 -19.25 22.83
CA ALA A 42 -36.29 -19.25 21.99
C ALA A 42 -35.33 -20.37 22.40
N ALA A 43 -35.08 -20.56 23.70
CA ALA A 43 -34.23 -21.63 24.21
C ALA A 43 -34.79 -23.02 23.88
N VAL A 44 -36.08 -23.25 24.07
CA VAL A 44 -36.75 -24.52 23.70
C VAL A 44 -36.61 -24.79 22.20
N MET A 45 -36.81 -23.77 21.37
CA MET A 45 -36.62 -23.90 19.92
C MET A 45 -35.18 -24.25 19.54
N VAL A 46 -34.19 -23.64 20.17
CA VAL A 46 -32.76 -23.97 19.95
C VAL A 46 -32.48 -25.41 20.36
N VAL A 47 -32.97 -25.86 21.51
CA VAL A 47 -32.82 -27.24 21.97
C VAL A 47 -33.42 -28.23 20.97
N ILE A 48 -34.61 -27.94 20.43
CA ILE A 48 -35.28 -28.81 19.47
C ILE A 48 -34.58 -28.78 18.11
N PHE A 49 -34.33 -27.60 17.55
CA PHE A 49 -33.93 -27.45 16.15
C PHE A 49 -32.42 -27.43 15.91
N ALA A 50 -31.61 -27.11 16.92
CA ALA A 50 -30.14 -27.22 16.84
C ALA A 50 -29.61 -28.40 17.69
N GLY A 51 -30.25 -28.69 18.83
CA GLY A 51 -29.84 -29.81 19.71
C GLY A 51 -30.00 -31.19 19.06
N VAL A 52 -31.09 -31.43 18.31
CA VAL A 52 -31.30 -32.69 17.59
C VAL A 52 -30.21 -32.92 16.51
N PRO A 53 -29.96 -31.99 15.58
CA PRO A 53 -28.82 -32.10 14.66
C PRO A 53 -27.46 -32.27 15.34
N LEU A 54 -27.23 -31.61 16.48
CA LEU A 54 -25.99 -31.74 17.24
C LEU A 54 -25.82 -33.17 17.76
N ALA A 55 -26.89 -33.77 18.28
CA ALA A 55 -26.88 -35.16 18.73
C ALA A 55 -26.68 -36.13 17.55
N HIS A 56 -27.28 -35.87 16.38
CA HIS A 56 -26.96 -36.63 15.16
C HIS A 56 -25.48 -36.52 14.77
N GLN A 57 -24.88 -35.33 14.90
CA GLN A 57 -23.46 -35.14 14.64
C GLN A 57 -22.60 -35.90 15.65
N TRP A 58 -22.96 -35.87 16.93
CA TRP A 58 -22.27 -36.64 17.98
C TRP A 58 -22.33 -38.15 17.74
N LEU A 59 -23.47 -38.66 17.25
CA LEU A 59 -23.65 -40.07 16.88
C LEU A 59 -23.04 -40.44 15.51
N GLY A 60 -22.51 -39.49 14.74
CA GLY A 60 -21.91 -39.76 13.42
C GLY A 60 -22.94 -40.01 12.31
N ARG A 61 -24.18 -39.54 12.49
CA ARG A 61 -25.31 -39.74 11.56
C ARG A 61 -25.79 -38.45 10.90
N ALA A 62 -25.13 -37.33 11.16
CA ALA A 62 -25.52 -36.04 10.60
C ALA A 62 -25.17 -35.95 9.12
N LYS A 63 -26.13 -35.50 8.33
CA LYS A 63 -25.94 -35.09 6.94
C LYS A 63 -25.66 -33.60 6.86
N LEU A 64 -25.29 -33.14 5.66
CA LEU A 64 -25.05 -31.72 5.39
C LEU A 64 -26.27 -30.86 5.76
N LEU A 65 -27.49 -31.36 5.52
CA LEU A 65 -28.74 -30.69 5.89
C LEU A 65 -28.86 -30.48 7.40
N ASP A 66 -28.48 -31.47 8.21
CA ASP A 66 -28.52 -31.37 9.67
C ASP A 66 -27.54 -30.31 10.17
N LEU A 67 -26.32 -30.30 9.61
CA LEU A 67 -25.31 -29.29 9.94
C LEU A 67 -25.74 -27.89 9.51
N ALA A 68 -26.37 -27.76 8.34
CA ALA A 68 -26.92 -26.50 7.85
C ALA A 68 -28.07 -26.00 8.76
N GLN A 69 -28.97 -26.89 9.18
CA GLN A 69 -30.04 -26.54 10.13
C GLN A 69 -29.46 -26.06 11.46
N LEU A 70 -28.50 -26.78 12.03
CA LEU A 70 -27.82 -26.41 13.26
C LEU A 70 -27.18 -25.02 13.18
N ALA A 71 -26.41 -24.79 12.12
CA ALA A 71 -25.73 -23.55 11.84
C ALA A 71 -26.70 -22.37 11.66
N ALA A 72 -27.70 -22.55 10.79
CA ALA A 72 -28.67 -21.52 10.46
C ALA A 72 -29.54 -21.16 11.67
N VAL A 73 -30.05 -22.15 12.41
CA VAL A 73 -30.86 -21.90 13.62
C VAL A 73 -30.04 -21.13 14.65
N SER A 74 -28.80 -21.53 14.90
CA SER A 74 -27.95 -20.85 15.89
C SER A 74 -27.69 -19.39 15.50
N LEU A 75 -27.31 -19.15 14.24
CA LEU A 75 -27.00 -17.80 13.75
C LEU A 75 -28.23 -16.89 13.69
N ILE A 76 -29.31 -17.38 13.07
CA ILE A 76 -30.53 -16.58 12.89
C ILE A 76 -31.15 -16.29 14.27
N MET A 77 -31.14 -17.25 15.20
CA MET A 77 -31.62 -16.99 16.56
C MET A 77 -30.83 -15.87 17.24
N GLY A 78 -29.51 -15.85 17.07
CA GLY A 78 -28.67 -14.77 17.58
C GLY A 78 -29.03 -13.41 16.98
N ILE A 79 -29.22 -13.35 15.66
CA ILE A 79 -29.67 -12.12 14.97
C ILE A 79 -31.03 -11.67 15.52
N VAL A 80 -32.00 -12.58 15.61
CA VAL A 80 -33.35 -12.27 16.07
C VAL A 80 -33.35 -11.73 17.50
N ILE A 81 -32.67 -12.41 18.43
CA ILE A 81 -32.56 -11.97 19.82
C ILE A 81 -31.88 -10.59 19.92
N TYR A 82 -30.80 -10.36 19.17
CA TYR A 82 -30.11 -9.07 19.15
C TYR A 82 -30.98 -7.96 18.56
N THR A 83 -31.68 -8.20 17.43
CA THR A 83 -32.56 -7.19 16.85
C THR A 83 -33.71 -6.79 17.76
N ARG A 84 -34.12 -7.69 18.66
CA ARG A 84 -35.25 -7.45 19.58
C ARG A 84 -34.85 -6.75 20.87
N TYR A 85 -33.73 -7.15 21.46
CA TYR A 85 -33.32 -6.73 22.81
C TYR A 85 -31.96 -6.03 22.85
N GLY A 86 -31.20 -6.09 21.76
CA GLY A 86 -29.93 -5.38 21.63
C GLY A 86 -30.16 -3.89 21.46
N SER A 87 -29.15 -3.12 21.82
CA SER A 87 -29.15 -1.68 21.69
C SER A 87 -27.78 -1.19 21.27
N TRP A 88 -27.70 0.03 20.75
CA TRP A 88 -26.44 0.66 20.33
C TRP A 88 -25.72 1.38 21.48
N GLY A 89 -26.21 1.29 22.72
CA GLY A 89 -25.59 1.88 23.91
C GLY A 89 -25.55 0.90 25.08
N ALA A 90 -24.64 1.12 26.03
CA ALA A 90 -24.43 0.23 27.16
C ALA A 90 -25.71 0.09 28.01
N GLN A 91 -26.34 -1.08 27.98
CA GLN A 91 -27.54 -1.41 28.75
C GLN A 91 -27.30 -2.60 29.67
N ALA A 92 -28.08 -2.68 30.75
CA ALA A 92 -28.00 -3.77 31.74
C ALA A 92 -28.25 -5.18 31.14
N THR A 93 -28.86 -5.27 29.96
CA THR A 93 -29.18 -6.51 29.26
C THR A 93 -28.04 -7.07 28.41
N GLU A 94 -27.00 -6.28 28.11
CA GLU A 94 -25.89 -6.69 27.24
C GLU A 94 -25.12 -7.92 27.72
N PRO A 95 -24.83 -8.11 29.03
CA PRO A 95 -24.14 -9.32 29.50
C PRO A 95 -24.97 -10.59 29.28
N VAL A 96 -26.29 -10.52 29.42
CA VAL A 96 -27.21 -11.64 29.20
C VAL A 96 -27.28 -11.98 27.71
N LEU A 97 -27.35 -10.97 26.85
CA LEU A 97 -27.30 -11.15 25.40
C LEU A 97 -25.96 -11.75 24.97
N ALA A 98 -24.84 -11.30 25.54
CA ALA A 98 -23.52 -11.87 25.27
C ALA A 98 -23.45 -13.35 25.65
N ALA A 99 -23.97 -13.71 26.83
CA ALA A 99 -24.06 -15.10 27.26
C ALA A 99 -24.93 -15.95 26.31
N ALA A 100 -26.04 -15.40 25.82
CA ALA A 100 -26.87 -16.05 24.82
C ALA A 100 -26.14 -16.26 23.49
N MET A 101 -25.44 -15.25 22.97
CA MET A 101 -24.62 -15.38 21.75
C MET A 101 -23.51 -16.40 21.91
N ALA A 102 -22.82 -16.39 23.06
CA ALA A 102 -21.79 -17.38 23.37
C ALA A 102 -22.37 -18.80 23.44
N GLY A 103 -23.51 -18.98 24.10
CA GLY A 103 -24.22 -20.26 24.17
C GLY A 103 -24.61 -20.77 22.78
N LEU A 104 -25.13 -19.88 21.92
CA LEU A 104 -25.46 -20.21 20.53
C LEU A 104 -24.21 -20.53 19.70
N ALA A 105 -23.07 -19.87 19.95
CA ALA A 105 -21.80 -20.14 19.26
C ALA A 105 -21.23 -21.54 19.61
N LEU A 106 -21.45 -22.01 20.85
CA LEU A 106 -20.99 -23.32 21.30
C LEU A 106 -21.60 -24.48 20.53
N LEU A 107 -22.84 -24.34 20.01
CA LEU A 107 -23.51 -25.41 19.27
C LEU A 107 -22.77 -25.78 17.95
N PRO A 108 -22.58 -24.86 16.99
CA PRO A 108 -21.79 -25.14 15.80
C PRO A 108 -20.30 -25.34 16.13
N GLY A 109 -19.77 -24.70 17.17
CA GLY A 109 -18.40 -24.92 17.64
C GLY A 109 -18.16 -26.36 18.12
N ALA A 110 -19.09 -26.93 18.90
CA ALA A 110 -19.03 -28.32 19.36
C ALA A 110 -19.22 -29.31 18.21
N ALA A 111 -20.16 -29.04 17.30
CA ALA A 111 -20.34 -29.83 16.08
C ALA A 111 -19.05 -29.86 15.23
N PHE A 112 -18.37 -28.72 15.10
CA PHE A 112 -17.07 -28.63 14.43
C PHE A 112 -15.98 -29.36 15.19
N ALA A 113 -15.93 -29.28 16.53
CA ALA A 113 -14.95 -30.01 17.33
C ALA A 113 -15.10 -31.53 17.18
N LEU A 114 -16.33 -32.03 17.07
CA LEU A 114 -16.63 -33.43 16.76
C LEU A 114 -16.16 -33.81 15.35
N LEU A 115 -16.45 -32.97 14.36
CA LEU A 115 -15.98 -33.13 12.98
C LEU A 115 -14.44 -33.15 12.92
N TRP A 116 -13.78 -32.28 13.68
CA TRP A 116 -12.34 -32.22 13.84
C TRP A 116 -11.77 -33.50 14.46
N ARG A 117 -12.38 -34.03 15.53
CA ARG A 117 -11.90 -35.28 16.15
C ARG A 117 -11.93 -36.47 15.18
N ARG A 118 -12.89 -36.51 14.27
CA ARG A 118 -13.01 -37.57 13.24
C ARG A 118 -12.10 -37.40 12.03
N GLY A 119 -11.42 -36.25 11.88
CA GLY A 119 -10.56 -36.00 10.73
C GLY A 119 -11.30 -35.57 9.46
N GLU A 120 -12.58 -35.23 9.56
CA GLU A 120 -13.46 -34.90 8.42
C GLU A 120 -13.35 -33.44 7.96
N GLN A 121 -12.38 -32.66 8.47
CA GLN A 121 -12.21 -31.23 8.13
C GLN A 121 -11.92 -30.96 6.64
N ALA A 122 -11.52 -31.99 5.88
CA ALA A 122 -11.32 -31.88 4.43
C ALA A 122 -12.65 -31.62 3.70
N GLU A 123 -13.79 -32.00 4.29
CA GLU A 123 -15.11 -31.70 3.76
C GLU A 123 -15.46 -30.21 3.91
N THR A 124 -15.03 -29.44 2.92
CA THR A 124 -15.01 -27.97 2.99
C THR A 124 -16.37 -27.36 3.33
N ARG A 125 -17.45 -27.88 2.73
CA ARG A 125 -18.82 -27.39 2.99
C ARG A 125 -19.24 -27.63 4.44
N LYS A 126 -19.04 -28.84 4.98
CA LYS A 126 -19.42 -29.17 6.37
C LYS A 126 -18.66 -28.32 7.37
N ALA A 127 -17.34 -28.19 7.18
CA ALA A 127 -16.49 -27.41 8.08
C ALA A 127 -16.85 -25.92 8.08
N LEU A 128 -17.04 -25.30 6.91
CA LEU A 128 -17.38 -23.87 6.81
C LEU A 128 -18.77 -23.54 7.35
N ILE A 129 -19.77 -24.40 7.09
CA ILE A 129 -21.14 -24.23 7.63
C ILE A 129 -21.12 -24.15 9.15
N LEU A 130 -20.20 -24.84 9.82
CA LEU A 130 -20.10 -24.82 11.28
C LEU A 130 -19.18 -23.70 11.78
N LEU A 131 -18.02 -23.48 11.15
CA LEU A 131 -17.06 -22.47 11.59
C LEU A 131 -17.57 -21.04 11.47
N ALA A 132 -18.23 -20.69 10.37
CA ALA A 132 -18.69 -19.33 10.12
C ALA A 132 -19.68 -18.81 11.20
N PRO A 133 -20.80 -19.49 11.50
CA PRO A 133 -21.72 -19.03 12.53
C PRO A 133 -21.11 -19.10 13.93
N ALA A 134 -20.26 -20.10 14.22
CA ALA A 134 -19.57 -20.19 15.51
C ALA A 134 -18.66 -18.96 15.74
N ALA A 135 -17.87 -18.59 14.74
CA ALA A 135 -16.98 -17.43 14.81
C ALA A 135 -17.75 -16.11 14.86
N LEU A 136 -18.78 -15.93 14.05
CA LEU A 136 -19.60 -14.71 14.04
C LEU A 136 -20.33 -14.49 15.37
N LEU A 137 -20.96 -15.53 15.93
CA LEU A 137 -21.65 -15.46 17.21
C LEU A 137 -20.66 -15.26 18.38
N ALA A 138 -19.50 -15.91 18.34
CA ALA A 138 -18.45 -15.68 19.34
C ALA A 138 -17.92 -14.24 19.28
N PHE A 139 -17.72 -13.70 18.08
CA PHE A 139 -17.33 -12.30 17.90
C PHE A 139 -18.41 -11.34 18.41
N ALA A 140 -19.68 -11.58 18.07
CA ALA A 140 -20.80 -10.78 18.57
C ALA A 140 -20.90 -10.81 20.10
N ALA A 141 -20.72 -11.98 20.73
CA ALA A 141 -20.69 -12.11 22.19
C ALA A 141 -19.59 -11.25 22.83
N LEU A 142 -18.40 -11.22 22.23
CA LEU A 142 -17.29 -10.40 22.72
C LEU A 142 -17.53 -8.91 22.52
N LEU A 143 -18.13 -8.50 21.40
CA LEU A 143 -18.48 -7.09 21.16
C LEU A 143 -19.53 -6.58 22.15
N LEU A 144 -20.50 -7.41 22.54
CA LEU A 144 -21.50 -7.06 23.56
C LEU A 144 -20.89 -6.84 24.96
N LEU A 145 -19.68 -7.34 25.23
CA LEU A 145 -19.02 -7.21 26.53
C LEU A 145 -17.89 -6.17 26.54
N THR A 146 -17.54 -5.61 25.38
CA THR A 146 -16.39 -4.73 25.24
C THR A 146 -16.75 -3.41 24.58
N PRO A 147 -16.08 -2.31 24.94
CA PRO A 147 -16.21 -1.05 24.22
C PRO A 147 -15.96 -1.22 22.72
N ALA A 148 -16.71 -0.49 21.89
CA ALA A 148 -16.64 -0.62 20.43
C ALA A 148 -15.21 -0.48 19.85
N TRP A 149 -14.33 0.33 20.46
CA TRP A 149 -12.95 0.48 19.99
C TRP A 149 -12.11 -0.80 20.10
N LEU A 150 -12.49 -1.77 20.94
CA LEU A 150 -11.82 -3.08 21.07
C LEU A 150 -12.24 -4.08 19.99
N ALA A 151 -13.14 -3.74 19.07
CA ALA A 151 -13.60 -4.67 18.03
C ALA A 151 -12.46 -5.37 17.25
N PRO A 152 -11.37 -4.68 16.85
CA PRO A 152 -10.25 -5.34 16.17
C PRO A 152 -9.57 -6.39 17.06
N VAL A 153 -9.46 -6.13 18.37
CA VAL A 153 -8.89 -7.05 19.35
C VAL A 153 -9.76 -8.29 19.50
N MET A 154 -11.08 -8.10 19.61
CA MET A 154 -12.03 -9.20 19.73
C MET A 154 -12.07 -10.06 18.45
N ALA A 155 -12.01 -9.43 17.27
CA ALA A 155 -11.92 -10.13 16.00
C ALA A 155 -10.62 -10.94 15.87
N ALA A 156 -9.49 -10.38 16.33
CA ALA A 156 -8.21 -11.09 16.36
C ALA A 156 -8.25 -12.28 17.34
N ALA A 157 -8.90 -12.13 18.49
CA ALA A 157 -9.08 -13.21 19.47
C ALA A 157 -9.89 -14.39 18.90
N VAL A 158 -10.93 -14.12 18.11
CA VAL A 158 -11.71 -15.15 17.39
C VAL A 158 -10.92 -15.75 16.21
N SER A 159 -10.07 -14.95 15.55
CA SER A 159 -9.24 -15.41 14.43
C SER A 159 -8.09 -16.32 14.86
N ALA A 160 -7.54 -16.12 16.07
CA ALA A 160 -6.44 -16.91 16.62
C ALA A 160 -6.69 -18.44 16.64
N PRO A 161 -7.84 -18.96 17.14
CA PRO A 161 -8.13 -20.38 17.08
C PRO A 161 -8.30 -20.90 15.65
N LEU A 162 -8.87 -20.11 14.73
CA LEU A 162 -8.99 -20.49 13.31
C LEU A 162 -7.60 -20.65 12.66
N LEU A 163 -6.69 -19.71 12.93
CA LEU A 163 -5.29 -19.78 12.50
C LEU A 163 -4.58 -21.00 13.09
N ARG A 164 -4.80 -21.28 14.37
CA ARG A 164 -4.24 -22.47 15.04
C ARG A 164 -4.75 -23.75 14.39
N CYS A 165 -6.03 -23.83 14.03
CA CYS A 165 -6.60 -24.96 13.31
C CYS A 165 -5.95 -25.10 11.92
N TYR A 166 -5.84 -24.01 11.16
CA TYR A 166 -5.18 -24.04 9.85
C TYR A 166 -3.70 -24.44 9.93
N TRP A 167 -2.97 -23.97 10.95
CA TRP A 167 -1.59 -24.36 11.17
C TRP A 167 -1.44 -25.87 11.44
N ARG A 168 -2.37 -26.45 12.19
CA ARG A 168 -2.35 -27.88 12.53
C ARG A 168 -2.78 -28.79 11.40
N ARG A 169 -3.73 -28.36 10.56
CA ARG A 169 -4.27 -29.18 9.46
C ARG A 169 -4.48 -28.34 8.22
N ASP A 170 -4.02 -28.87 7.10
CA ASP A 170 -4.12 -28.21 5.80
C ASP A 170 -5.41 -28.63 5.11
N ALA A 171 -6.45 -27.82 5.25
CA ALA A 171 -7.73 -28.00 4.59
C ALA A 171 -8.26 -26.67 4.08
N LEU A 172 -8.86 -26.67 2.88
CA LEU A 172 -9.38 -25.45 2.24
C LEU A 172 -10.37 -24.69 3.14
N ALA A 173 -11.21 -25.42 3.90
CA ALA A 173 -12.13 -24.81 4.87
C ALA A 173 -11.43 -23.94 5.92
N LEU A 174 -10.32 -24.45 6.46
CA LEU A 174 -9.56 -23.79 7.53
C LEU A 174 -8.76 -22.61 6.98
N HIS A 175 -8.22 -22.78 5.78
CA HIS A 175 -7.62 -21.69 5.03
C HIS A 175 -8.61 -20.55 4.82
N SER A 176 -9.80 -20.84 4.25
CA SER A 176 -10.84 -19.83 4.03
C SER A 176 -11.33 -19.19 5.33
N ALA A 177 -11.51 -19.97 6.40
CA ALA A 177 -11.92 -19.44 7.70
C ALA A 177 -10.85 -18.52 8.32
N ALA A 178 -9.57 -18.88 8.23
CA ALA A 178 -8.47 -18.06 8.73
C ALA A 178 -8.36 -16.72 7.96
N TRP A 179 -8.50 -16.75 6.63
CA TRP A 179 -8.53 -15.53 5.81
C TRP A 179 -9.77 -14.68 6.06
N ALA A 180 -10.94 -15.29 6.23
CA ALA A 180 -12.15 -14.57 6.61
C ALA A 180 -11.98 -13.89 7.98
N GLY A 181 -11.39 -14.57 8.96
CA GLY A 181 -11.06 -13.98 10.27
C GLY A 181 -10.11 -12.79 10.16
N ALA A 182 -9.04 -12.91 9.37
CA ALA A 182 -8.11 -11.82 9.11
C ALA A 182 -8.81 -10.62 8.44
N ALA A 183 -9.66 -10.87 7.44
CA ALA A 183 -10.45 -9.85 6.77
C ALA A 183 -11.44 -9.16 7.72
N ILE A 184 -12.15 -9.92 8.56
CA ILE A 184 -13.05 -9.37 9.58
C ILE A 184 -12.28 -8.50 10.58
N THR A 185 -11.07 -8.90 10.97
CA THR A 185 -10.22 -8.11 11.87
C THR A 185 -9.81 -6.78 11.24
N LEU A 186 -9.47 -6.78 9.94
CA LEU A 186 -9.19 -5.56 9.19
C LEU A 186 -10.43 -4.67 9.04
N THR A 187 -11.59 -5.27 8.71
CA THR A 187 -12.86 -4.54 8.63
C THR A 187 -13.22 -3.92 9.97
N ALA A 188 -13.04 -4.66 11.07
CA ALA A 188 -13.28 -4.17 12.42
C ALA A 188 -12.40 -2.96 12.74
N LEU A 189 -11.15 -2.93 12.29
CA LEU A 189 -10.28 -1.74 12.41
C LEU A 189 -10.87 -0.55 11.64
N ALA A 190 -11.28 -0.78 10.39
CA ALA A 190 -11.75 0.29 9.50
C ALA A 190 -13.10 0.90 9.92
N VAL A 191 -14.02 0.10 10.48
CA VAL A 191 -15.39 0.55 10.80
C VAL A 191 -15.55 1.07 12.23
N THR A 192 -14.52 0.97 13.06
CA THR A 192 -14.59 1.41 14.46
C THR A 192 -14.22 2.89 14.64
N PRO A 193 -14.83 3.60 15.61
CA PRO A 193 -14.57 5.02 15.84
C PRO A 193 -13.08 5.32 16.02
N GLY A 194 -12.60 6.45 15.51
CA GLY A 194 -11.18 6.87 15.62
C GLY A 194 -10.28 6.43 14.46
N PHE A 195 -10.71 5.50 13.59
CA PHE A 195 -9.90 5.02 12.47
C PHE A 195 -9.41 6.13 11.54
N ALA A 196 -10.25 7.12 11.20
CA ALA A 196 -9.86 8.22 10.31
C ALA A 196 -8.70 9.07 10.88
N ALA A 197 -8.74 9.37 12.18
CA ALA A 197 -7.67 10.10 12.84
C ALA A 197 -6.37 9.27 12.91
N GLU A 198 -6.48 7.98 13.22
CA GLU A 198 -5.34 7.06 13.24
C GLU A 198 -4.70 6.86 11.84
N VAL A 199 -5.50 6.86 10.77
CA VAL A 199 -5.02 6.78 9.38
C VAL A 199 -4.22 8.03 8.99
N SER A 200 -4.55 9.19 9.56
CA SER A 200 -3.86 10.45 9.29
C SER A 200 -2.38 10.38 9.69
N HIS A 201 -2.07 9.59 10.73
CA HIS A 201 -0.70 9.33 11.21
C HIS A 201 0.14 8.47 10.27
N LEU A 202 -0.50 7.73 9.34
CA LEU A 202 0.26 6.99 8.32
C LEU A 202 1.02 7.91 7.38
N GLY A 203 0.56 9.17 7.27
CA GLY A 203 1.20 10.27 6.56
C GLY A 203 1.60 11.41 7.48
N ASP A 204 1.70 12.60 6.92
CA ASP A 204 2.17 13.81 7.63
C ASP A 204 1.01 14.71 8.08
N ILE A 205 -0.10 14.12 8.52
CA ILE A 205 -1.31 14.85 8.89
C ILE A 205 -1.48 14.76 10.41
N PRO A 206 -1.13 15.82 11.16
CA PRO A 206 -1.23 15.81 12.61
C PRO A 206 -2.70 15.78 13.05
N GLN A 207 -3.03 14.84 13.94
CA GLN A 207 -4.32 14.68 14.58
C GLN A 207 -4.12 14.20 16.02
N ASP A 208 -4.96 14.63 16.95
CA ASP A 208 -4.91 14.09 18.31
C ASP A 208 -5.60 12.72 18.35
N THR A 209 -4.87 11.69 18.79
CA THR A 209 -5.42 10.34 19.01
C THR A 209 -4.93 9.74 20.32
N ASP A 210 -5.72 8.85 20.90
CA ASP A 210 -5.27 8.01 22.02
C ASP A 210 -4.28 6.96 21.49
N MET A 211 -2.99 7.29 21.58
CA MET A 211 -1.88 6.47 21.08
C MET A 211 -1.96 5.02 21.54
N LEU A 212 -2.27 4.77 22.82
CA LEU A 212 -2.30 3.41 23.36
C LEU A 212 -3.42 2.59 22.70
N ARG A 213 -4.62 3.18 22.56
CA ARG A 213 -5.74 2.52 21.89
C ARG A 213 -5.42 2.24 20.42
N ALA A 214 -4.85 3.21 19.72
CA ALA A 214 -4.48 3.08 18.32
C ALA A 214 -3.48 1.93 18.13
N VAL A 215 -2.38 1.90 18.91
CA VAL A 215 -1.37 0.84 18.85
C VAL A 215 -1.98 -0.55 19.06
N ILE A 216 -2.84 -0.71 20.07
CA ILE A 216 -3.50 -1.98 20.36
C ILE A 216 -4.38 -2.43 19.19
N ARG A 217 -5.16 -1.52 18.60
CA ARG A 217 -6.06 -1.81 17.48
C ARG A 217 -5.30 -2.22 16.22
N TRP A 218 -4.28 -1.45 15.85
CA TRP A 218 -3.45 -1.74 14.69
C TRP A 218 -2.65 -3.04 14.86
N ALA A 219 -2.13 -3.31 16.07
CA ALA A 219 -1.42 -4.55 16.37
C ALA A 219 -2.35 -5.77 16.31
N ALA A 220 -3.57 -5.65 16.81
CA ALA A 220 -4.59 -6.68 16.70
C ALA A 220 -4.96 -6.97 15.23
N ALA A 221 -5.09 -5.93 14.40
CA ALA A 221 -5.31 -6.10 12.96
C ALA A 221 -4.13 -6.75 12.24
N ALA A 222 -2.89 -6.43 12.63
CA ALA A 222 -1.69 -7.01 12.04
C ALA A 222 -1.50 -8.50 12.38
N ALA A 223 -1.87 -8.91 13.60
CA ALA A 223 -1.62 -10.25 14.14
C ALA A 223 -2.10 -11.42 13.23
N PRO A 224 -3.35 -11.46 12.71
CA PRO A 224 -3.79 -12.56 11.88
C PRO A 224 -3.06 -12.65 10.53
N PHE A 225 -2.72 -11.51 9.92
CA PHE A 225 -1.94 -11.49 8.68
C PHE A 225 -0.48 -11.92 8.92
N ALA A 226 0.12 -11.51 10.04
CA ALA A 226 1.43 -12.01 10.45
C ALA A 226 1.40 -13.52 10.69
N GLY A 227 0.35 -14.04 11.33
CA GLY A 227 0.11 -15.48 11.46
C GLY A 227 0.07 -16.18 10.10
N LEU A 228 -0.73 -15.67 9.15
CA LEU A 228 -0.83 -16.21 7.79
C LEU A 228 0.51 -16.15 7.04
N ALA A 229 1.28 -15.07 7.18
CA ALA A 229 2.61 -14.90 6.60
C ALA A 229 3.63 -15.95 7.10
N LEU A 230 3.41 -16.50 8.30
CA LEU A 230 4.26 -17.52 8.90
C LEU A 230 3.80 -18.94 8.56
N ILE A 231 2.49 -19.20 8.51
CA ILE A 231 1.95 -20.56 8.39
C ILE A 231 1.46 -20.95 6.99
N ALA A 232 1.15 -19.98 6.12
CA ALA A 232 0.58 -20.28 4.81
C ALA A 232 1.57 -21.08 3.96
N ARG A 233 1.07 -22.17 3.36
CA ARG A 233 1.87 -23.10 2.54
C ARG A 233 1.97 -22.65 1.09
N GLN A 234 0.89 -22.08 0.55
CA GLN A 234 0.88 -21.54 -0.81
C GLN A 234 1.66 -20.23 -0.89
N PRO A 235 2.63 -20.08 -1.80
CA PRO A 235 3.46 -18.87 -1.92
C PRO A 235 2.63 -17.59 -2.14
N ALA A 236 1.59 -17.67 -2.96
CA ALA A 236 0.71 -16.52 -3.23
C ALA A 236 -0.02 -16.06 -1.95
N ALA A 237 -0.64 -16.98 -1.22
CA ALA A 237 -1.31 -16.67 0.05
C ALA A 237 -0.32 -16.13 1.09
N ARG A 238 0.85 -16.74 1.21
CA ARG A 238 1.91 -16.24 2.10
C ARG A 238 2.30 -14.80 1.73
N GLY A 239 2.48 -14.52 0.44
CA GLY A 239 2.82 -13.20 -0.05
C GLY A 239 1.75 -12.15 0.29
N VAL A 240 0.47 -12.47 0.12
CA VAL A 240 -0.62 -11.57 0.54
C VAL A 240 -0.55 -11.33 2.05
N GLY A 241 -0.34 -12.37 2.86
CA GLY A 241 -0.22 -12.25 4.31
C GLY A 241 0.96 -11.37 4.72
N GLU A 242 2.12 -11.56 4.07
CA GLU A 242 3.32 -10.74 4.26
C GLU A 242 3.08 -9.26 3.94
N ALA A 243 2.45 -8.97 2.79
CA ALA A 243 2.17 -7.60 2.38
C ALA A 243 1.27 -6.87 3.38
N PHE A 244 0.14 -7.49 3.76
CA PHE A 244 -0.76 -6.90 4.76
C PHE A 244 -0.11 -6.79 6.14
N ALA A 245 0.67 -7.79 6.55
CA ALA A 245 1.40 -7.72 7.82
C ALA A 245 2.37 -6.54 7.85
N VAL A 246 3.12 -6.29 6.76
CA VAL A 246 4.03 -5.14 6.66
C VAL A 246 3.28 -3.82 6.70
N VAL A 247 2.19 -3.68 5.93
CA VAL A 247 1.38 -2.45 5.91
C VAL A 247 0.77 -2.15 7.28
N LEU A 248 0.18 -3.16 7.94
CA LEU A 248 -0.44 -2.96 9.25
C LEU A 248 0.59 -2.75 10.35
N PHE A 249 1.75 -3.42 10.28
CA PHE A 249 2.85 -3.19 11.22
C PHE A 249 3.48 -1.81 11.06
N TYR A 250 3.62 -1.32 9.82
CA TYR A 250 3.93 0.09 9.57
C TYR A 250 2.90 1.00 10.23
N GLY A 251 1.61 0.68 10.11
CA GLY A 251 0.55 1.41 10.78
C GLY A 251 0.66 1.43 12.30
N VAL A 252 1.09 0.34 12.94
CA VAL A 252 1.43 0.30 14.37
C VAL A 252 2.54 1.29 14.71
N ILE A 253 3.64 1.28 13.94
CA ILE A 253 4.79 2.16 14.16
C ILE A 253 4.37 3.63 14.01
N ALA A 254 3.56 3.94 12.99
CA ALA A 254 3.06 5.26 12.71
C ALA A 254 2.21 5.86 13.85
N GLN A 255 1.62 5.04 14.72
CA GLN A 255 0.90 5.55 15.89
C GLN A 255 1.82 6.05 17.00
N ILE A 256 3.09 5.64 17.01
CA ILE A 256 4.04 5.90 18.11
C ILE A 256 5.12 6.89 17.69
N VAL A 257 5.56 6.79 16.43
CA VAL A 257 6.71 7.53 15.92
C VAL A 257 6.22 8.75 15.16
N PRO A 258 6.83 9.94 15.36
CA PRO A 258 6.55 11.12 14.54
C PRO A 258 6.70 10.84 13.04
N SER A 259 6.01 11.61 12.20
CA SER A 259 5.99 11.41 10.75
C SER A 259 7.36 11.53 10.08
N ALA A 260 8.23 12.42 10.57
CA ALA A 260 9.53 12.72 9.96
C ALA A 260 10.41 11.47 9.67
N PRO A 261 10.67 10.57 10.64
CA PRO A 261 11.45 9.35 10.39
C PRO A 261 10.69 8.18 9.74
N LEU A 262 9.36 8.24 9.55
CA LEU A 262 8.58 7.07 9.10
C LEU A 262 9.04 6.51 7.75
N ALA A 263 9.39 7.39 6.80
CA ALA A 263 9.93 6.98 5.51
C ALA A 263 11.26 6.23 5.65
N TRP A 264 12.14 6.66 6.57
CA TRP A 264 13.39 5.98 6.89
C TRP A 264 13.17 4.62 7.54
N ILE A 265 12.16 4.48 8.41
CA ILE A 265 11.81 3.20 9.03
C ILE A 265 11.30 2.21 7.97
N ALA A 266 10.41 2.65 7.08
CA ALA A 266 9.95 1.84 5.96
C ALA A 266 11.11 1.43 5.03
N ALA A 267 12.01 2.38 4.73
CA ALA A 267 13.19 2.13 3.92
C ALA A 267 14.14 1.10 4.55
N ALA A 268 14.43 1.26 5.84
CA ALA A 268 15.26 0.31 6.59
C ALA A 268 14.61 -1.08 6.63
N GLY A 269 13.29 -1.16 6.80
CA GLY A 269 12.53 -2.41 6.70
C GLY A 269 12.65 -3.06 5.33
N ALA A 270 12.45 -2.31 4.25
CA ALA A 270 12.56 -2.79 2.88
C ALA A 270 13.97 -3.31 2.56
N ALA A 271 15.00 -2.51 2.87
CA ALA A 271 16.39 -2.88 2.67
C ALA A 271 16.77 -4.12 3.49
N ARG A 272 16.42 -4.16 4.79
CA ARG A 272 16.70 -5.30 5.67
C ARG A 272 16.03 -6.58 5.17
N LEU A 273 14.75 -6.52 4.81
CA LEU A 273 14.01 -7.67 4.29
C LEU A 273 14.61 -8.16 2.98
N PHE A 274 14.98 -7.26 2.07
CA PHE A 274 15.64 -7.63 0.82
C PHE A 274 17.03 -8.27 1.04
N LEU A 275 17.83 -7.72 1.95
CA LEU A 275 19.19 -8.18 2.20
C LEU A 275 19.24 -9.52 2.97
N ILE A 276 18.35 -9.71 3.94
CA ILE A 276 18.37 -10.88 4.84
C ILE A 276 17.39 -11.97 4.39
N GLN A 277 16.23 -11.60 3.87
CA GLN A 277 15.16 -12.53 3.48
C GLN A 277 14.67 -12.27 2.04
N PRO A 278 15.56 -12.31 1.02
CA PRO A 278 15.24 -11.93 -0.36
C PRO A 278 14.12 -12.77 -1.02
N ALA A 279 13.83 -13.95 -0.45
CA ALA A 279 12.74 -14.83 -0.88
C ALA A 279 11.34 -14.33 -0.48
N ARG A 280 11.24 -13.48 0.55
CA ARG A 280 9.97 -12.86 1.00
C ARG A 280 9.66 -11.62 0.16
N SER A 281 9.41 -11.84 -1.13
CA SER A 281 9.25 -10.75 -2.10
C SER A 281 8.14 -9.78 -1.75
N ALA A 282 6.98 -10.29 -1.36
CA ALA A 282 5.83 -9.46 -1.01
C ALA A 282 6.10 -8.55 0.19
N ALA A 283 6.84 -9.05 1.20
CA ALA A 283 7.19 -8.25 2.38
C ALA A 283 8.07 -7.04 2.04
N TRP A 284 9.19 -7.26 1.34
CA TRP A 284 10.09 -6.15 1.01
C TRP A 284 9.51 -5.24 -0.07
N THR A 285 8.70 -5.74 -1.01
CA THR A 285 8.01 -4.88 -1.99
C THR A 285 6.95 -4.02 -1.33
N ALA A 286 6.21 -4.54 -0.34
CA ALA A 286 5.26 -3.74 0.44
C ALA A 286 5.96 -2.61 1.19
N ALA A 287 7.08 -2.90 1.88
CA ALA A 287 7.86 -1.88 2.57
C ALA A 287 8.46 -0.84 1.61
N LEU A 288 8.94 -1.28 0.43
CA LEU A 288 9.40 -0.38 -0.63
C LEU A 288 8.26 0.50 -1.16
N ALA A 289 7.06 -0.05 -1.34
CA ALA A 289 5.89 0.72 -1.80
C ALA A 289 5.52 1.80 -0.79
N ILE A 290 5.55 1.50 0.52
CA ILE A 290 5.36 2.51 1.58
C ILE A 290 6.45 3.59 1.50
N THR A 291 7.71 3.19 1.33
CA THR A 291 8.83 4.14 1.18
C THR A 291 8.63 5.04 -0.04
N ALA A 292 8.18 4.47 -1.17
CA ALA A 292 7.91 5.22 -2.38
C ALA A 292 6.70 6.15 -2.24
N ALA A 293 5.67 5.74 -1.49
CA ALA A 293 4.49 6.57 -1.22
C ALA A 293 4.86 7.89 -0.54
N TRP A 294 5.82 7.88 0.39
CA TRP A 294 6.35 9.11 1.02
C TRP A 294 7.03 10.08 0.04
N ALA A 295 7.60 9.57 -1.05
CA ALA A 295 8.22 10.39 -2.08
C ALA A 295 7.21 10.97 -3.08
N LEU A 296 5.98 10.44 -3.15
CA LEU A 296 5.02 10.80 -4.20
C LEU A 296 4.65 12.28 -4.20
N VAL A 297 4.37 12.87 -3.04
CA VAL A 297 3.95 14.29 -2.96
C VAL A 297 5.09 15.22 -3.41
N PRO A 298 6.32 15.16 -2.87
CA PRO A 298 7.42 15.98 -3.38
C PRO A 298 7.70 15.77 -4.87
N LEU A 299 7.64 14.52 -5.35
CA LEU A 299 7.84 14.22 -6.77
C LEU A 299 6.73 14.79 -7.65
N ALA A 300 5.47 14.76 -7.19
CA ALA A 300 4.35 15.34 -7.91
C ALA A 300 4.47 16.87 -8.00
N THR A 301 4.80 17.54 -6.88
CA THR A 301 5.03 18.99 -6.87
C THR A 301 6.16 19.38 -7.83
N TRP A 302 7.28 18.67 -7.78
CA TRP A 302 8.40 18.88 -8.70
C TRP A 302 8.00 18.66 -10.16
N ALA A 303 7.24 17.59 -10.45
CA ALA A 303 6.79 17.27 -11.79
C ALA A 303 5.81 18.31 -12.35
N THR A 304 4.88 18.80 -11.53
CA THR A 304 3.96 19.87 -11.90
C THR A 304 4.73 21.15 -12.26
N ALA A 305 5.69 21.56 -11.43
CA ALA A 305 6.52 22.73 -11.72
C ALA A 305 7.35 22.53 -13.00
N GLY A 306 7.89 21.32 -13.23
CA GLY A 306 8.57 20.97 -14.46
C GLY A 306 7.68 21.05 -15.70
N LEU A 307 6.43 20.60 -15.62
CA LEU A 307 5.45 20.69 -16.72
C LEU A 307 5.09 22.15 -17.03
N LEU A 308 4.90 22.98 -16.01
CA LEU A 308 4.68 24.43 -16.20
C LEU A 308 5.89 25.09 -16.83
N ALA A 309 7.11 24.66 -16.46
CA ALA A 309 8.32 25.17 -17.08
C ALA A 309 8.42 24.88 -18.57
N LEU A 310 7.87 23.74 -19.04
CA LEU A 310 7.84 23.42 -20.46
C LEU A 310 6.98 24.39 -21.29
N VAL A 311 6.09 25.16 -20.66
CA VAL A 311 5.24 26.16 -21.36
C VAL A 311 5.65 27.61 -21.09
N GLY A 312 6.78 27.83 -20.42
CA GLY A 312 7.39 29.16 -20.24
C GLY A 312 7.39 29.69 -18.81
N ASP A 313 6.80 28.99 -17.84
CA ASP A 313 6.87 29.42 -16.44
C ASP A 313 8.27 29.20 -15.87
N PRO A 314 8.92 30.19 -15.25
CA PRO A 314 10.21 29.97 -14.63
C PRO A 314 10.13 28.90 -13.54
N PHE A 315 10.97 27.86 -13.65
CA PHE A 315 11.08 26.87 -12.58
C PHE A 315 11.87 27.49 -11.43
N LEU A 316 11.20 28.05 -10.42
CA LEU A 316 11.84 28.75 -9.31
C LEU A 316 12.28 27.80 -8.18
N ALA A 317 13.12 28.28 -7.26
CA ALA A 317 13.70 27.48 -6.17
C ALA A 317 12.70 27.09 -5.07
N ASP A 318 11.57 27.79 -4.97
CA ASP A 318 10.44 27.45 -4.10
C ASP A 318 9.56 26.33 -4.66
N ALA A 319 9.62 26.10 -5.98
CA ALA A 319 8.86 25.05 -6.67
C ALA A 319 9.59 23.69 -6.73
N VAL A 320 10.87 23.62 -6.33
CA VAL A 320 11.60 22.35 -6.24
C VAL A 320 11.43 21.68 -4.87
N ILE A 321 11.90 20.43 -4.76
CA ILE A 321 11.86 19.70 -3.49
C ILE A 321 12.77 20.39 -2.48
N ALA A 322 12.20 20.76 -1.33
CA ALA A 322 12.94 21.39 -0.24
C ALA A 322 14.04 20.47 0.31
N PRO A 323 15.15 21.01 0.84
CA PRO A 323 16.23 20.20 1.42
C PRO A 323 15.77 19.22 2.52
N ALA A 324 14.81 19.63 3.35
CA ALA A 324 14.24 18.77 4.37
C ALA A 324 13.51 17.56 3.76
N ASP A 325 12.71 17.76 2.71
CA ASP A 325 12.00 16.68 2.01
C ASP A 325 12.94 15.81 1.18
N LEU A 326 14.03 16.38 0.65
CA LEU A 326 15.10 15.58 0.05
C LEU A 326 15.68 14.60 1.07
N ALA A 327 15.95 15.05 2.29
CA ALA A 327 16.52 14.22 3.36
C ALA A 327 15.50 13.23 3.97
N LEU A 328 14.25 13.64 4.15
CA LEU A 328 13.24 12.88 4.89
C LEU A 328 12.32 12.03 3.99
N ARG A 329 12.19 12.36 2.70
CA ARG A 329 11.20 11.74 1.80
C ARG A 329 11.83 11.13 0.56
N ILE A 330 12.85 11.76 -0.02
CA ILE A 330 13.54 11.26 -1.24
C ILE A 330 14.72 10.33 -0.91
N ALA A 331 15.59 10.73 0.01
CA ALA A 331 16.77 9.95 0.40
C ALA A 331 16.46 8.53 0.94
N PRO A 332 15.37 8.30 1.71
CA PRO A 332 14.98 6.94 2.09
C PRO A 332 14.77 6.02 0.88
N LEU A 333 14.01 6.49 -0.12
CA LEU A 333 13.75 5.73 -1.34
C LEU A 333 15.04 5.48 -2.12
N ALA A 334 15.86 6.51 -2.32
CA ALA A 334 17.15 6.37 -3.00
C ALA A 334 18.04 5.33 -2.29
N THR A 335 18.06 5.32 -0.96
CA THR A 335 18.86 4.38 -0.17
C THR A 335 18.42 2.93 -0.38
N VAL A 336 17.11 2.66 -0.40
CA VAL A 336 16.61 1.31 -0.71
C VAL A 336 16.98 0.92 -2.13
N LEU A 337 16.81 1.81 -3.10
CA LEU A 337 17.17 1.55 -4.50
C LEU A 337 18.67 1.23 -4.65
N VAL A 338 19.56 1.92 -3.93
CA VAL A 338 20.99 1.59 -3.87
C VAL A 338 21.21 0.18 -3.33
N ALA A 339 20.55 -0.19 -2.22
CA ALA A 339 20.65 -1.54 -1.67
C ALA A 339 20.16 -2.61 -2.67
N LEU A 340 19.08 -2.34 -3.40
CA LEU A 340 18.54 -3.21 -4.45
C LEU A 340 19.51 -3.35 -5.64
N VAL A 341 20.16 -2.27 -6.09
CA VAL A 341 21.18 -2.33 -7.15
C VAL A 341 22.39 -3.14 -6.68
N TRP A 342 22.85 -2.90 -5.45
CA TRP A 342 24.05 -3.53 -4.93
C TRP A 342 23.90 -5.04 -4.76
N LYS A 343 22.81 -5.50 -4.12
CA LYS A 343 22.61 -6.92 -3.83
C LYS A 343 21.76 -7.66 -4.88
N GLY A 344 21.07 -6.95 -5.77
CA GLY A 344 20.21 -7.50 -6.81
C GLY A 344 20.93 -7.91 -8.11
N GLN A 345 22.25 -8.10 -8.10
CA GLN A 345 23.03 -8.38 -9.32
C GLN A 345 22.66 -9.71 -9.98
N ASP A 346 22.22 -10.70 -9.20
CA ASP A 346 21.81 -12.03 -9.68
C ASP A 346 20.34 -12.09 -10.14
N ARG A 347 19.61 -10.98 -10.03
CA ARG A 347 18.20 -10.90 -10.48
C ARG A 347 18.12 -10.74 -12.00
N ARG A 348 16.93 -10.98 -12.54
CA ARG A 348 16.60 -10.80 -13.97
C ARG A 348 17.03 -9.43 -14.48
N SER A 349 17.45 -9.37 -15.75
CA SER A 349 17.83 -8.13 -16.45
C SER A 349 16.80 -7.01 -16.26
N ASP A 350 15.52 -7.34 -16.40
CA ASP A 350 14.41 -6.40 -16.37
C ASP A 350 14.30 -5.71 -15.00
N PHE A 351 14.46 -6.48 -13.92
CA PHE A 351 14.49 -5.96 -12.56
C PHE A 351 15.68 -5.01 -12.36
N ARG A 352 16.88 -5.42 -12.79
CA ARG A 352 18.09 -4.59 -12.65
C ARG A 352 17.97 -3.29 -13.43
N ALA A 353 17.40 -3.34 -14.63
CA ALA A 353 17.13 -2.16 -15.44
C ALA A 353 16.13 -1.24 -14.74
N ALA A 354 14.99 -1.75 -14.29
CA ALA A 354 13.97 -0.96 -13.60
C ALA A 354 14.50 -0.25 -12.36
N VAL A 355 15.24 -0.95 -11.50
CA VAL A 355 15.81 -0.36 -10.27
C VAL A 355 16.87 0.70 -10.60
N ARG A 356 17.72 0.48 -11.61
CA ARG A 356 18.72 1.47 -12.04
C ARG A 356 18.07 2.71 -12.64
N ILE A 357 17.03 2.54 -13.46
CA ILE A 357 16.25 3.66 -14.03
C ILE A 357 15.60 4.45 -12.90
N ALA A 358 14.95 3.79 -11.95
CA ALA A 358 14.34 4.44 -10.80
C ALA A 358 15.38 5.21 -9.97
N LEU A 359 16.54 4.60 -9.68
CA LEU A 359 17.63 5.26 -8.95
C LEU A 359 18.18 6.48 -9.71
N GLY A 360 18.37 6.35 -11.02
CA GLY A 360 18.84 7.45 -11.87
C GLY A 360 17.84 8.60 -11.92
N LEU A 361 16.55 8.31 -12.05
CA LEU A 361 15.48 9.30 -12.04
C LEU A 361 15.42 10.04 -10.70
N ILE A 362 15.33 9.30 -9.60
CA ILE A 362 15.26 9.88 -8.24
C ILE A 362 16.52 10.68 -7.92
N GLY A 363 17.70 10.14 -8.27
CA GLY A 363 18.97 10.84 -8.09
C GLY A 363 19.07 12.12 -8.93
N GLY A 364 18.59 12.08 -10.18
CA GLY A 364 18.54 13.25 -11.07
C GLY A 364 17.62 14.35 -10.54
N ILE A 365 16.41 13.99 -10.08
CA ILE A 365 15.46 14.94 -9.47
C ILE A 365 16.05 15.55 -8.20
N ALA A 366 16.68 14.74 -7.34
CA ALA A 366 17.33 15.22 -6.13
C ALA A 366 18.47 16.20 -6.45
N LEU A 367 19.34 15.85 -7.41
CA LEU A 367 20.45 16.69 -7.85
C LEU A 367 19.96 18.00 -8.47
N HIS A 368 18.95 17.95 -9.33
CA HIS A 368 18.34 19.16 -9.90
C HIS A 368 17.71 20.04 -8.82
N SER A 369 17.03 19.46 -7.83
CA SER A 369 16.45 20.21 -6.73
C SER A 369 17.54 20.92 -5.91
N LEU A 370 18.63 20.22 -5.54
CA LEU A 370 19.78 20.83 -4.86
C LEU A 370 20.42 21.94 -5.70
N TYR A 371 20.57 21.70 -7.00
CA TYR A 371 21.11 22.67 -7.94
C TYR A 371 20.28 23.98 -7.94
N LYS A 372 18.96 23.88 -8.02
CA LYS A 372 18.06 25.04 -7.96
C LYS A 372 18.13 25.75 -6.60
N GLN A 373 18.29 25.00 -5.51
CA GLN A 373 18.49 25.58 -4.17
C GLN A 373 19.82 26.34 -4.04
N LEU A 374 20.88 25.93 -4.74
CA LEU A 374 22.17 26.65 -4.73
C LEU A 374 22.08 28.03 -5.40
N PHE A 375 21.28 28.17 -6.46
CA PHE A 375 21.07 29.45 -7.13
C PHE A 375 20.06 30.33 -6.40
N ALA A 376 19.15 29.74 -5.60
CA ALA A 376 18.18 30.42 -4.74
C ALA A 376 17.38 31.52 -5.48
N ILE A 377 17.04 31.28 -6.75
CA ILE A 377 16.22 32.19 -7.56
C ILE A 377 14.74 31.97 -7.18
N THR A 378 14.16 32.92 -6.44
CA THR A 378 12.80 32.82 -5.88
C THR A 378 11.84 33.86 -6.46
N SER A 379 12.26 34.67 -7.43
CA SER A 379 11.39 35.67 -8.04
C SER A 379 11.68 35.85 -9.53
N LEU A 380 10.70 36.39 -10.26
CA LEU A 380 10.85 36.71 -11.69
C LEU A 380 11.99 37.71 -11.93
N PHE A 381 12.12 38.72 -11.09
CA PHE A 381 13.22 39.68 -11.18
C PHE A 381 14.60 39.02 -11.07
N GLN A 382 14.77 38.12 -10.10
CA GLN A 382 16.02 37.35 -9.96
C GLN A 382 16.22 36.41 -11.15
N PHE A 383 15.16 35.83 -11.70
CA PHE A 383 15.22 34.97 -12.87
C PHE A 383 15.69 35.74 -14.12
N GLU A 384 15.25 36.99 -14.31
CA GLU A 384 15.75 37.86 -15.37
C GLU A 384 17.26 38.16 -15.21
N HIS A 385 17.73 38.32 -13.97
CA HIS A 385 19.11 38.67 -13.67
C HIS A 385 20.08 37.48 -13.70
N TYR A 386 19.64 36.30 -13.24
CA TYR A 386 20.50 35.15 -12.98
C TYR A 386 20.11 33.89 -13.76
N GLY A 387 18.90 33.83 -14.33
CA GLY A 387 18.35 32.62 -14.96
C GLY A 387 19.14 32.13 -16.17
N MET A 388 19.72 33.02 -16.95
CA MET A 388 20.60 32.63 -18.06
C MET A 388 21.87 31.92 -17.55
N GLY A 389 22.50 32.46 -16.51
CA GLY A 389 23.70 31.87 -15.91
C GLY A 389 23.40 30.51 -15.29
N GLU A 390 22.28 30.40 -14.58
CA GLU A 390 21.76 29.14 -14.07
C GLU A 390 21.63 28.11 -15.21
N ARG A 391 20.77 28.34 -16.21
CA ARG A 391 20.56 27.37 -17.30
C ARG A 391 21.86 26.95 -18.00
N SER A 392 22.78 27.89 -18.20
CA SER A 392 24.08 27.64 -18.84
C SER A 392 24.97 26.72 -18.00
N ILE A 393 25.03 26.93 -16.69
CA ILE A 393 25.81 26.11 -15.76
C ILE A 393 25.21 24.71 -15.64
N TRP A 394 23.88 24.59 -15.58
CA TRP A 394 23.21 23.29 -15.58
C TRP A 394 23.53 22.49 -16.84
N GLN A 395 23.44 23.14 -18.00
CA GLN A 395 23.80 22.53 -19.28
C GLN A 395 25.26 22.08 -19.30
N ALA A 396 26.19 22.90 -18.81
CA ALA A 396 27.61 22.54 -18.74
C ALA A 396 27.83 21.33 -17.81
N ALA A 397 27.14 21.28 -16.68
CA ALA A 397 27.18 20.14 -15.77
C ALA A 397 26.70 18.85 -16.44
N LEU A 398 25.63 18.90 -17.23
CA LEU A 398 25.13 17.74 -18.01
C LEU A 398 26.17 17.25 -19.03
N VAL A 399 26.81 18.16 -19.77
CA VAL A 399 27.86 17.81 -20.76
C VAL A 399 29.09 17.21 -20.08
N LEU A 400 29.53 17.79 -18.96
CA LEU A 400 30.65 17.26 -18.17
C LEU A 400 30.32 15.88 -17.58
N ALA A 401 29.10 15.67 -17.10
CA ALA A 401 28.63 14.37 -16.63
C ALA A 401 28.59 13.34 -17.77
N ALA A 402 28.17 13.75 -18.98
CA ALA A 402 28.20 12.88 -20.16
C ALA A 402 29.63 12.46 -20.54
N TYR A 403 30.56 13.42 -20.53
CA TYR A 403 31.98 13.14 -20.77
C TYR A 403 32.52 12.15 -19.72
N GLY A 404 32.26 12.42 -18.44
CA GLY A 404 32.65 11.53 -17.34
C GLY A 404 32.06 10.13 -17.46
N ALA A 405 30.78 10.01 -17.82
CA ALA A 405 30.10 8.74 -18.04
C ALA A 405 30.74 7.94 -19.20
N GLY A 406 31.07 8.61 -20.30
CA GLY A 406 31.75 7.99 -21.45
C GLY A 406 33.16 7.48 -21.14
N GLN A 407 33.88 8.15 -20.23
CA GLN A 407 35.26 7.81 -19.86
C GLN A 407 35.37 6.82 -18.69
N ARG A 408 34.48 6.89 -17.70
CA ARG A 408 34.62 6.19 -16.41
C ARG A 408 33.74 4.94 -16.30
N LEU A 409 32.65 4.85 -17.06
CA LEU A 409 31.73 3.72 -16.98
C LEU A 409 32.06 2.66 -18.05
N PRO A 410 31.78 1.38 -17.78
CA PRO A 410 31.91 0.33 -18.80
C PRO A 410 31.11 0.67 -20.06
N ALA A 411 31.66 0.43 -21.25
CA ALA A 411 31.07 0.87 -22.53
C ALA A 411 29.59 0.52 -22.72
N ALA A 412 29.16 -0.65 -22.23
CA ALA A 412 27.77 -1.12 -22.28
C ALA A 412 26.77 -0.21 -21.54
N VAL A 413 27.25 0.56 -20.55
CA VAL A 413 26.45 1.49 -19.73
C VAL A 413 26.86 2.94 -19.97
N GLY A 414 28.17 3.21 -20.09
CA GLY A 414 28.71 4.56 -20.25
C GLY A 414 28.20 5.26 -21.51
N ARG A 415 28.18 4.55 -22.64
CA ARG A 415 27.70 5.11 -23.90
C ARG A 415 26.23 5.52 -23.87
N PRO A 416 25.26 4.65 -23.51
CA PRO A 416 23.86 5.07 -23.47
C PRO A 416 23.61 6.18 -22.43
N VAL A 417 24.26 6.12 -21.26
CA VAL A 417 24.14 7.19 -20.25
C VAL A 417 24.68 8.52 -20.77
N SER A 418 25.86 8.51 -21.38
CA SER A 418 26.47 9.70 -21.97
C SER A 418 25.59 10.31 -23.07
N LEU A 419 25.11 9.49 -24.01
CA LEU A 419 24.23 9.96 -25.08
C LEU A 419 22.91 10.52 -24.55
N CYS A 420 22.31 9.91 -23.51
CA CYS A 420 21.13 10.46 -22.85
C CYS A 420 21.41 11.83 -22.20
N LEU A 421 22.55 12.00 -21.53
CA LEU A 421 22.93 13.28 -20.91
C LEU A 421 23.22 14.37 -21.95
N ILE A 422 23.87 14.02 -23.07
CA ILE A 422 24.07 14.94 -24.20
C ILE A 422 22.71 15.36 -24.79
N ALA A 423 21.83 14.39 -25.05
CA ALA A 423 20.49 14.67 -25.56
C ALA A 423 19.71 15.59 -24.60
N ALA A 424 19.76 15.33 -23.29
CA ALA A 424 19.14 16.18 -22.29
C ALA A 424 19.72 17.60 -22.29
N ALA A 425 21.05 17.76 -22.40
CA ALA A 425 21.70 19.07 -22.47
C ALA A 425 21.27 19.86 -23.71
N LEU A 426 21.23 19.21 -24.88
CA LEU A 426 20.84 19.84 -26.15
C LEU A 426 19.34 20.19 -26.19
N LEU A 427 18.48 19.30 -25.70
CA LEU A 427 17.04 19.55 -25.59
C LEU A 427 16.77 20.70 -24.60
N HIS A 428 17.44 20.69 -23.44
CA HIS A 428 17.32 21.75 -22.46
C HIS A 428 17.75 23.11 -23.04
N PHE A 429 18.88 23.16 -23.75
CA PHE A 429 19.33 24.37 -24.43
C PHE A 429 18.34 24.83 -25.51
N GLY A 430 17.98 23.94 -26.43
CA GLY A 430 17.07 24.27 -27.53
C GLY A 430 15.72 24.77 -27.03
N TRP A 431 15.13 24.08 -26.05
CA TRP A 431 13.81 24.45 -25.54
C TRP A 431 13.85 25.69 -24.64
N PHE A 432 14.66 25.68 -23.58
CA PHE A 432 14.62 26.76 -22.59
C PHE A 432 15.39 28.00 -23.02
N THR A 433 16.47 27.85 -23.80
CA THR A 433 17.34 28.99 -24.17
C THR A 433 17.02 29.55 -25.55
N LEU A 434 16.69 28.71 -26.55
CA LEU A 434 16.37 29.23 -27.89
C LEU A 434 14.87 29.52 -28.10
N VAL A 435 13.98 28.73 -27.50
CA VAL A 435 12.53 28.86 -27.70
C VAL A 435 11.89 29.72 -26.61
N LEU A 436 11.91 29.27 -25.35
CA LEU A 436 11.09 29.90 -24.29
C LEU A 436 11.69 31.19 -23.73
N HIS A 437 12.94 31.16 -23.26
CA HIS A 437 13.60 32.30 -22.63
C HIS A 437 14.72 32.86 -23.52
N ASN A 438 14.40 32.99 -24.81
CA ASN A 438 15.34 33.51 -25.79
C ASN A 438 15.79 34.92 -25.39
N PRO A 439 17.09 35.15 -25.14
CA PRO A 439 17.57 36.46 -24.68
C PRO A 439 17.45 37.57 -25.74
N LEU A 440 17.04 37.27 -26.98
CA LEU A 440 16.67 38.24 -28.01
C LEU A 440 15.21 38.70 -27.92
N LEU A 441 14.35 37.86 -27.33
CA LEU A 441 12.90 38.07 -27.29
C LEU A 441 12.36 38.27 -25.86
N SER A 442 13.18 37.97 -24.86
CA SER A 442 12.83 38.02 -23.44
C SER A 442 13.86 38.79 -22.63
N VAL A 443 13.41 39.44 -21.56
CA VAL A 443 14.28 40.16 -20.64
C VAL A 443 15.16 39.16 -19.90
N GLN A 444 16.45 39.15 -20.23
CA GLN A 444 17.47 38.29 -19.62
C GLN A 444 18.81 39.01 -19.60
N HIS A 445 19.45 39.08 -18.43
CA HIS A 445 20.81 39.58 -18.28
C HIS A 445 21.81 38.48 -18.70
N VAL A 446 22.64 38.78 -19.69
CA VAL A 446 23.67 37.83 -20.14
C VAL A 446 25.07 38.21 -19.66
N GLY A 447 25.24 39.41 -19.09
CA GLY A 447 26.53 39.96 -18.64
C GLY A 447 26.98 41.16 -19.49
N PRO A 448 27.85 42.03 -18.96
CA PRO A 448 28.21 43.31 -19.59
C PRO A 448 29.26 43.19 -20.71
N THR A 449 29.97 42.07 -20.79
CA THR A 449 31.07 41.86 -21.73
C THR A 449 30.60 41.15 -23.01
N PRO A 450 30.82 41.70 -24.21
CA PRO A 450 30.28 41.13 -25.45
C PRO A 450 30.74 39.70 -25.77
N ILE A 451 31.97 39.33 -25.40
CA ILE A 451 32.52 37.99 -25.71
C ILE A 451 32.48 37.08 -24.48
N ALA A 452 32.79 37.61 -23.29
CA ALA A 452 32.79 36.85 -22.04
C ALA A 452 31.43 36.97 -21.33
N ASN A 453 30.38 36.36 -21.89
CA ASN A 453 29.03 36.39 -21.31
C ASN A 453 28.35 35.03 -21.32
N TRP A 454 27.16 34.96 -20.70
CA TRP A 454 26.40 33.72 -20.58
C TRP A 454 25.91 33.16 -21.92
N LEU A 455 25.70 33.99 -22.95
CA LEU A 455 25.36 33.50 -24.30
C LEU A 455 26.52 32.68 -24.86
N THR A 456 27.72 33.25 -24.85
CA THR A 456 28.93 32.57 -25.33
C THR A 456 29.10 31.22 -24.63
N LEU A 457 28.93 31.18 -23.30
CA LEU A 457 29.02 29.93 -22.54
C LEU A 457 27.94 28.92 -22.96
N ALA A 458 26.67 29.33 -23.06
CA ALA A 458 25.57 28.42 -23.40
C ALA A 458 25.72 27.80 -24.80
N TYR A 459 26.04 28.63 -25.81
CA TYR A 459 26.23 28.17 -27.18
C TYR A 459 27.46 27.27 -27.31
N PHE A 460 28.60 27.63 -26.72
CA PHE A 460 29.78 26.76 -26.75
C PHE A 460 29.56 25.46 -25.97
N THR A 461 28.77 25.48 -24.90
CA THR A 461 28.40 24.25 -24.20
C THR A 461 27.54 23.34 -25.09
N ALA A 462 26.61 23.90 -25.88
CA ALA A 462 25.83 23.13 -26.85
C ALA A 462 26.73 22.53 -27.95
N ILE A 463 27.67 23.32 -28.49
CA ILE A 463 28.66 22.86 -29.47
C ILE A 463 29.56 21.78 -28.87
N ALA A 464 30.01 21.93 -27.62
CA ALA A 464 30.79 20.92 -26.93
C ALA A 464 30.01 19.60 -26.75
N ALA A 465 28.71 19.66 -26.49
CA ALA A 465 27.84 18.49 -26.45
C ALA A 465 27.82 17.76 -27.80
N LEU A 466 27.68 18.49 -28.90
CA LEU A 466 27.70 17.95 -30.26
C LEU A 466 29.06 17.33 -30.62
N TRP A 467 30.16 18.02 -30.32
CA TRP A 467 31.51 17.51 -30.48
C TRP A 467 31.72 16.22 -29.68
N LEU A 468 31.19 16.17 -28.46
CA LEU A 468 31.28 14.99 -27.61
C LEU A 468 30.58 13.76 -28.22
N VAL A 469 29.49 13.95 -28.97
CA VAL A 469 28.86 12.87 -29.75
C VAL A 469 29.86 12.32 -30.77
N GLN A 470 30.55 13.18 -31.52
CA GLN A 470 31.52 12.75 -32.54
C GLN A 470 32.67 11.94 -31.92
N VAL A 471 33.18 12.40 -30.76
CA VAL A 471 34.27 11.72 -30.04
C VAL A 471 33.84 10.36 -29.50
N GLN A 472 32.65 10.26 -28.93
CA GLN A 472 32.18 9.03 -28.28
C GLN A 472 31.50 8.04 -29.23
N TRP A 473 31.08 8.50 -30.41
CA TRP A 473 30.39 7.70 -31.42
C TRP A 473 31.23 7.60 -32.70
N ALA A 474 32.40 6.97 -32.60
CA ALA A 474 33.33 6.81 -33.73
C ALA A 474 32.72 6.16 -34.99
N ASN A 475 31.69 5.33 -34.83
CA ASN A 475 30.97 4.68 -35.93
C ASN A 475 29.61 5.35 -36.22
N ALA A 476 29.48 6.66 -35.98
CA ALA A 476 28.26 7.38 -36.31
C ALA A 476 28.04 7.36 -37.84
N PRO A 477 26.81 7.15 -38.32
CA PRO A 477 26.51 7.27 -39.75
C PRO A 477 26.92 8.64 -40.28
N ALA A 478 27.40 8.71 -41.53
CA ALA A 478 27.80 9.98 -42.15
C ALA A 478 26.70 11.06 -42.10
N ALA A 479 25.44 10.66 -42.23
CA ALA A 479 24.29 11.55 -42.08
C ALA A 479 24.21 12.23 -40.71
N VAL A 480 24.58 11.53 -39.63
CA VAL A 480 24.61 12.08 -38.27
C VAL A 480 25.75 13.09 -38.13
N LEU A 481 26.93 12.78 -38.69
CA LEU A 481 28.07 13.69 -38.67
C LEU A 481 27.77 14.99 -39.44
N HIS A 482 27.20 14.87 -40.65
CA HIS A 482 26.76 16.03 -41.43
C HIS A 482 25.70 16.85 -40.71
N ALA A 483 24.75 16.21 -40.02
CA ALA A 483 23.75 16.90 -39.22
C ALA A 483 24.40 17.65 -38.04
N ILE A 484 25.40 17.06 -37.37
CA ILE A 484 26.15 17.73 -36.31
C ILE A 484 26.88 18.96 -36.85
N ASP A 485 27.56 18.87 -37.99
CA ASP A 485 28.28 19.98 -38.60
C ASP A 485 27.33 21.13 -38.99
N ALA A 486 26.20 20.78 -39.60
CA ALA A 486 25.16 21.74 -39.98
C ALA A 486 24.57 22.45 -38.75
N VAL A 487 24.23 21.70 -37.69
CA VAL A 487 23.73 22.29 -36.43
C VAL A 487 24.79 23.15 -35.76
N THR A 488 26.06 22.74 -35.79
CA THR A 488 27.17 23.54 -35.24
C THR A 488 27.29 24.88 -35.94
N MET A 489 27.23 24.90 -37.29
CA MET A 489 27.26 26.15 -38.07
C MET A 489 26.03 27.02 -37.80
N ALA A 490 24.86 26.42 -37.64
CA ALA A 490 23.64 27.13 -37.26
C ALA A 490 23.78 27.76 -35.86
N LEU A 491 24.33 27.03 -34.88
CA LEU A 491 24.58 27.54 -33.53
C LEU A 491 25.59 28.69 -33.51
N LEU A 492 26.68 28.60 -34.29
CA LEU A 492 27.64 29.70 -34.43
C LEU A 492 27.00 30.95 -35.05
N SER A 493 26.14 30.77 -36.06
CA SER A 493 25.42 31.87 -36.69
C SER A 493 24.42 32.53 -35.73
N LEU A 494 23.66 31.72 -34.98
CA LEU A 494 22.72 32.18 -33.96
C LEU A 494 23.44 32.85 -32.77
N LEU A 495 24.62 32.37 -32.39
CA LEU A 495 25.46 33.03 -31.39
C LEU A 495 25.86 34.42 -31.87
N ALA A 496 26.40 34.54 -33.09
CA ALA A 496 26.79 35.83 -33.66
C ALA A 496 25.61 36.81 -33.68
N TYR A 497 24.43 36.34 -34.10
CA TYR A 497 23.20 37.14 -34.06
C TYR A 497 22.80 37.53 -32.62
N SER A 498 22.86 36.60 -31.68
CA SER A 498 22.51 36.84 -30.27
C SER A 498 23.45 37.84 -29.61
N LEU A 499 24.73 37.88 -29.99
CA LEU A 499 25.72 38.81 -29.45
C LEU A 499 25.54 40.25 -29.95
N LEU A 500 24.83 40.47 -31.06
CA LEU A 500 24.54 41.83 -31.56
C LEU A 500 23.74 42.67 -30.55
N ARG A 501 22.98 42.03 -29.65
CA ARG A 501 22.25 42.70 -28.56
C ARG A 501 23.14 43.43 -27.54
N GLN A 502 24.46 43.23 -27.61
CA GLN A 502 25.43 43.93 -26.76
C GLN A 502 25.86 45.26 -27.39
N VAL A 503 25.54 45.46 -28.67
CA VAL A 503 25.86 46.65 -29.45
C VAL A 503 24.65 47.59 -29.55
N PHE A 504 23.44 47.04 -29.54
CA PHE A 504 22.15 47.73 -29.57
C PHE A 504 21.39 47.46 -28.27
#